data_AF-A0A952TIL3-F1
#
_entry.id   AF-A0A952TIL3-F1
#
_cell.length_a   1.000
_cell.length_b   1.000
_cell.length_c   1.000
_cell.angle_alpha   90.00
_cell.angle_beta   90.00
_cell.angle_gamma   90.00
#
_symmetry.space_group_name_H-M   'P 1'
#
loop_
_entity.id
_entity.type
_entity.pdbx_description
1 polymer ?
#
loop_
_entity_poly.entity_id
_entity_poly.type
_entity_poly.pdbx_seq_one_letter_code
_entity_poly.pdbx_strand_id
1 'polypeptide(L)'
;MSDVSLGFVPETISLPFNQILPSRKMPMGILNSRKFKQIRASIEEVGLIEPLSVSATTKKSENYLLLDGHIRMLVLKDLGYAEAPCLVAKDDESYTYNTRINRLSTIQEHYMIRRAIERGVSKERLARALSVDLSHMEKKITLLDGICPEAADLLKDRQFSADISRVIRKMKPTRQIECVELMVSADNVTVSYAEALLVATPVELLVDGKKPQKLQGVTQEQMVKMEREMANLQGQYKMIEQTYGQDVLNLVLARGYLVKLLENKTIAKHLKQRYPEVLEQFQNIIETTTLDGAGQLSQASG
;
A
#
# COMPACT_ATOMS: atom_id res chain seq x y z
N MET A 1 -22.57 23.04 11.19
CA MET A 1 -22.00 21.72 10.83
C MET A 1 -23.15 20.89 10.33
N SER A 2 -23.11 20.43 9.08
CA SER A 2 -24.15 19.57 8.53
C SER A 2 -24.11 18.23 9.27
N ASP A 3 -25.18 17.88 9.99
CA ASP A 3 -25.32 16.57 10.59
C ASP A 3 -25.21 15.52 9.49
N VAL A 4 -24.14 14.72 9.55
CA VAL A 4 -23.95 13.60 8.61
C VAL A 4 -25.03 12.58 8.93
N SER A 5 -26.01 12.43 8.04
CA SER A 5 -27.06 11.44 8.20
C SER A 5 -26.47 10.03 8.16
N LEU A 6 -26.68 9.25 9.22
CA LEU A 6 -26.25 7.86 9.26
C LEU A 6 -26.95 7.05 8.17
N GLY A 7 -26.17 6.44 7.27
CA GLY A 7 -26.67 5.58 6.19
C GLY A 7 -27.24 4.23 6.65
N PHE A 8 -26.98 3.83 7.90
CA PHE A 8 -27.51 2.61 8.51
C PHE A 8 -28.26 2.91 9.80
N VAL A 9 -29.17 2.02 10.16
CA VAL A 9 -29.69 1.90 11.52
C VAL A 9 -28.60 1.25 12.39
N PRO A 10 -28.23 1.84 13.54
CA PRO A 10 -27.10 1.37 14.35
C PRO A 10 -27.35 0.01 15.01
N GLU A 11 -28.61 -0.40 15.16
CA GLU A 11 -28.98 -1.69 15.73
C GLU A 11 -28.96 -2.77 14.64
N THR A 12 -28.28 -3.88 14.94
CA THR A 12 -28.30 -5.08 14.11
C THR A 12 -29.57 -5.88 14.40
N ILE A 13 -30.24 -6.37 13.36
CA ILE A 13 -31.40 -7.25 13.46
C ILE A 13 -31.04 -8.65 12.99
N SER A 14 -31.53 -9.68 13.67
CA SER A 14 -31.41 -11.06 13.17
C SER A 14 -32.55 -11.34 12.22
N LEU A 15 -32.23 -11.76 10.99
CA LEU A 15 -33.22 -12.06 9.97
C LEU A 15 -33.10 -13.52 9.49
N PRO A 16 -34.21 -14.28 9.46
CA PRO A 16 -34.24 -15.60 8.86
C PRO A 16 -34.00 -15.50 7.35
N PHE A 17 -33.30 -16.48 6.78
CA PHE A 17 -32.95 -16.45 5.37
C PHE A 17 -34.13 -16.42 4.40
N ASN A 18 -35.32 -16.83 4.85
CA ASN A 18 -36.55 -16.80 4.06
C ASN A 18 -37.08 -15.37 3.83
N GLN A 19 -36.74 -14.43 4.72
CA GLN A 19 -37.13 -13.02 4.62
C GLN A 19 -36.11 -12.20 3.83
N ILE A 20 -34.95 -12.76 3.48
CA ILE A 20 -33.89 -12.03 2.78
C ILE A 20 -33.84 -12.42 1.30
N LEU A 21 -34.15 -11.46 0.44
CA LEU A 21 -34.19 -11.60 -1.01
C LEU A 21 -32.85 -11.16 -1.62
N PRO A 22 -32.15 -12.01 -2.40
CA PRO A 22 -30.89 -11.62 -3.02
C PRO A 22 -31.10 -10.61 -4.16
N SER A 23 -30.39 -9.48 -4.13
CA SER A 23 -30.43 -8.45 -5.20
C SER A 23 -29.83 -8.90 -6.54
N ARG A 24 -28.92 -9.87 -6.53
CA ARG A 24 -28.26 -10.40 -7.74
C ARG A 24 -28.15 -11.91 -7.71
N LYS A 25 -28.21 -12.51 -8.90
CA LYS A 25 -27.92 -13.94 -9.08
C LYS A 25 -26.42 -14.16 -8.92
N MET A 26 -26.07 -15.21 -8.18
CA MET A 26 -24.67 -15.58 -7.99
C MET A 26 -24.16 -16.37 -9.19
N PRO A 27 -22.90 -16.14 -9.61
CA PRO A 27 -22.31 -16.89 -10.71
C PRO A 27 -22.19 -18.38 -10.38
N MET A 28 -22.37 -19.23 -11.39
CA MET A 28 -22.23 -20.68 -11.23
C MET A 28 -20.80 -21.05 -10.81
N GLY A 29 -20.66 -22.03 -9.90
CA GLY A 29 -19.36 -22.48 -9.41
C GLY A 29 -18.76 -21.66 -8.26
N ILE A 30 -19.50 -20.71 -7.68
CA ILE A 30 -19.01 -19.89 -6.55
C ILE A 30 -18.53 -20.73 -5.36
N LEU A 31 -19.17 -21.88 -5.09
CA LEU A 31 -18.81 -22.82 -4.02
C LEU A 31 -17.36 -23.32 -4.13
N ASN A 32 -16.85 -23.45 -5.35
CA ASN A 32 -15.48 -23.90 -5.61
C ASN A 32 -14.46 -22.75 -5.61
N SER A 33 -14.91 -21.50 -5.57
CA SER A 33 -14.03 -20.34 -5.63
C SER A 33 -13.14 -20.23 -4.38
N ARG A 34 -11.91 -19.72 -4.55
CA ARG A 34 -11.00 -19.42 -3.44
C ARG A 34 -11.63 -18.47 -2.42
N LYS A 35 -12.37 -17.46 -2.91
CA LYS A 35 -13.05 -16.46 -2.06
C LYS A 35 -14.12 -17.10 -1.17
N PHE A 36 -14.91 -18.04 -1.70
CA PHE A 36 -15.91 -18.76 -0.91
C PHE A 36 -15.26 -19.59 0.19
N LYS A 37 -14.23 -20.38 -0.15
CA LYS A 37 -13.48 -21.21 0.81
C LYS A 37 -12.84 -20.37 1.92
N GLN A 38 -12.26 -19.22 1.55
CA GLN A 38 -11.66 -18.30 2.51
C GLN A 38 -12.69 -17.71 3.48
N ILE A 39 -13.85 -17.27 2.98
CA ILE A 39 -14.92 -16.73 3.84
C ILE A 39 -15.50 -17.82 4.74
N ARG A 40 -15.68 -19.04 4.21
CA ARG A 40 -16.12 -20.20 4.98
C ARG A 40 -15.19 -20.53 6.14
N ALA A 41 -13.88 -20.65 5.88
CA ALA A 41 -12.90 -20.93 6.92
C ALA A 41 -12.86 -19.83 8.01
N SER A 42 -13.00 -18.57 7.60
CA SER A 42 -13.07 -17.43 8.53
C SER A 42 -14.33 -17.48 9.41
N ILE A 43 -15.50 -17.75 8.83
CA ILE A 43 -16.77 -17.85 9.58
C ILE A 43 -16.78 -19.07 10.51
N GLU A 44 -16.21 -20.21 10.10
CA GLU A 44 -16.08 -21.40 10.96
C GLU A 44 -15.18 -21.14 12.19
N GLU A 45 -14.11 -20.36 12.05
CA GLU A 45 -13.10 -20.16 13.11
C GLU A 45 -13.37 -18.93 14.00
N VAL A 46 -13.96 -17.86 13.44
CA VAL A 46 -14.14 -16.56 14.12
C VAL A 46 -15.62 -16.15 14.20
N GLY A 47 -16.47 -16.69 13.34
CA GLY A 47 -17.85 -16.25 13.18
C GLY A 47 -17.99 -15.09 12.18
N LEU A 48 -19.22 -14.64 11.98
CA LEU A 48 -19.51 -13.53 11.08
C LEU A 48 -19.12 -12.20 11.76
N ILE A 49 -18.02 -11.60 11.30
CA ILE A 49 -17.51 -10.31 11.81
C ILE A 49 -18.35 -9.14 11.31
N GLU A 50 -18.63 -9.11 10.00
CA GLU A 50 -19.39 -8.04 9.37
C GLU A 50 -20.81 -8.54 9.04
N PRO A 51 -21.86 -7.92 9.62
CA PRO A 51 -23.26 -8.24 9.30
C PRO A 51 -23.60 -8.08 7.82
N LEU A 52 -24.71 -8.69 7.39
CA LEU A 52 -25.22 -8.51 6.02
C LEU A 52 -25.89 -7.13 5.87
N SER A 53 -25.68 -6.45 4.75
CA SER A 53 -26.34 -5.16 4.49
C SER A 53 -27.66 -5.40 3.76
N VAL A 54 -28.76 -4.94 4.34
CA VAL A 54 -30.12 -5.13 3.79
C VAL A 54 -30.89 -3.82 3.71
N SER A 55 -31.80 -3.71 2.74
CA SER A 55 -32.73 -2.60 2.58
C SER A 55 -34.17 -3.10 2.75
N ALA A 56 -35.01 -2.31 3.40
CA ALA A 56 -36.42 -2.65 3.56
C ALA A 56 -37.17 -2.38 2.24
N THR A 57 -37.68 -3.43 1.58
CA THR A 57 -38.29 -3.30 0.24
C THR A 57 -39.58 -2.45 0.26
N THR A 58 -40.36 -2.48 1.34
CA THR A 58 -41.54 -1.62 1.55
C THR A 58 -41.87 -1.57 3.04
N LYS A 59 -42.37 -0.43 3.57
CA LYS A 59 -42.79 -0.28 4.99
C LYS A 59 -43.84 -1.30 5.49
N LYS A 60 -44.44 -2.08 4.59
CA LYS A 60 -45.47 -3.09 4.88
C LYS A 60 -45.04 -4.53 4.63
N SER A 61 -43.90 -4.77 3.99
CA SER A 61 -43.41 -6.12 3.71
C SER A 61 -42.38 -6.54 4.74
N GLU A 62 -42.50 -7.73 5.31
CA GLU A 62 -41.48 -8.34 6.19
C GLU A 62 -40.24 -8.85 5.41
N ASN A 63 -40.15 -8.55 4.12
CA ASN A 63 -39.04 -8.97 3.27
C ASN A 63 -38.00 -7.85 3.12
N TYR A 64 -36.74 -8.26 3.14
CA TYR A 64 -35.58 -7.40 3.04
C TYR A 64 -34.78 -7.74 1.78
N LEU A 65 -34.32 -6.71 1.07
CA LEU A 65 -33.45 -6.87 -0.09
C LEU A 65 -31.99 -6.89 0.37
N LEU A 66 -31.24 -7.93 0.01
CA LEU A 66 -29.81 -8.05 0.32
C LEU A 66 -29.00 -7.13 -0.59
N LEU A 67 -28.40 -6.08 -0.05
CA LEU A 67 -27.55 -5.16 -0.78
C LEU A 67 -26.11 -5.70 -0.90
N ASP A 68 -25.52 -6.15 0.20
CA ASP A 68 -24.19 -6.76 0.23
C ASP A 68 -24.12 -7.97 1.16
N GLY A 69 -23.15 -8.85 0.90
CA GLY A 69 -22.93 -10.06 1.70
C GLY A 69 -23.48 -11.35 1.06
N HIS A 70 -23.73 -11.39 -0.25
CA HIS A 70 -24.24 -12.60 -0.93
C HIS A 70 -23.37 -13.84 -0.69
N ILE A 71 -22.04 -13.71 -0.73
CA ILE A 71 -21.14 -14.84 -0.47
C ILE A 71 -21.22 -15.26 1.01
N ARG A 72 -21.28 -14.30 1.93
CA ARG A 72 -21.42 -14.55 3.37
C ARG A 72 -22.73 -15.28 3.69
N MET A 73 -23.85 -14.82 3.13
CA MET A 73 -25.15 -15.50 3.25
C MET A 73 -25.09 -16.94 2.73
N LEU A 74 -24.49 -17.17 1.56
CA LEU A 74 -24.35 -18.52 1.01
C LEU A 74 -23.52 -19.43 1.92
N VAL A 75 -22.41 -18.92 2.45
CA VAL A 75 -21.59 -19.66 3.41
C VAL A 75 -22.37 -19.99 4.68
N LEU A 76 -23.14 -19.05 5.23
CA LEU A 76 -23.96 -19.31 6.41
C LEU A 76 -25.04 -20.38 6.15
N LYS A 77 -25.66 -20.37 4.96
CA LYS A 77 -26.59 -21.42 4.53
C LYS A 77 -25.88 -22.78 4.40
N ASP A 78 -24.68 -22.81 3.82
CA ASP A 78 -23.86 -24.03 3.68
C ASP A 78 -23.44 -24.62 5.04
N LEU A 79 -23.22 -23.74 6.03
CA LEU A 79 -22.91 -24.13 7.42
C LEU A 79 -24.15 -24.51 8.24
N GLY A 80 -25.36 -24.40 7.69
CA GLY A 80 -26.61 -24.81 8.36
C GLY A 80 -27.23 -23.77 9.29
N TYR A 81 -26.84 -22.50 9.21
CA TYR A 81 -27.53 -21.44 9.96
C TYR A 81 -28.95 -21.22 9.40
N ALA A 82 -29.88 -20.78 10.25
CA ALA A 82 -31.26 -20.43 9.87
C ALA A 82 -31.45 -18.92 9.64
N GLU A 83 -30.65 -18.11 10.34
CA GLU A 83 -30.73 -16.65 10.36
C GLU A 83 -29.34 -16.02 10.30
N ALA A 84 -29.28 -14.74 9.99
CA ALA A 84 -28.05 -13.96 9.95
C ALA A 84 -28.24 -12.55 10.54
N PRO A 85 -27.23 -12.00 11.23
CA PRO A 85 -27.26 -10.60 11.65
C PRO A 85 -27.16 -9.69 10.43
N CYS A 86 -28.06 -8.71 10.38
CA CYS A 86 -28.21 -7.78 9.28
C CYS A 86 -28.22 -6.33 9.79
N LEU A 87 -27.63 -5.43 9.00
CA LEU A 87 -27.70 -3.98 9.17
C LEU A 87 -28.68 -3.41 8.16
N VAL A 88 -29.65 -2.65 8.65
CA VAL A 88 -30.66 -2.01 7.80
C VAL A 88 -30.09 -0.71 7.24
N ALA A 89 -29.85 -0.69 5.94
CA ALA A 89 -29.52 0.50 5.18
C ALA A 89 -30.77 1.38 5.05
N LYS A 90 -30.58 2.70 5.19
CA LYS A 90 -31.63 3.69 4.92
C LYS A 90 -31.72 4.04 3.43
N ASP A 91 -30.63 3.81 2.71
CA ASP A 91 -30.50 4.06 1.29
C ASP A 91 -30.53 2.74 0.51
N ASP A 92 -31.20 2.74 -0.65
CA ASP A 92 -31.35 1.57 -1.51
C ASP A 92 -30.25 1.49 -2.59
N GLU A 93 -28.99 1.79 -2.23
CA GLU A 93 -27.87 1.81 -3.17
C GLU A 93 -27.09 0.48 -3.16
N SER A 94 -27.19 -0.32 -4.21
CA SER A 94 -26.55 -1.66 -4.28
C SER A 94 -25.13 -1.67 -4.88
N TYR A 95 -24.64 -0.56 -5.43
CA TYR A 95 -23.41 -0.53 -6.24
C TYR A 95 -22.14 -0.12 -5.47
N THR A 96 -22.28 0.72 -4.45
CA THR A 96 -21.15 1.37 -3.75
C THR A 96 -20.37 0.48 -2.81
N TYR A 97 -20.99 -0.57 -2.25
CA TYR A 97 -20.37 -1.43 -1.22
C TYR A 97 -19.03 -2.03 -1.61
N ASN A 98 -18.84 -2.38 -2.89
CA ASN A 98 -17.62 -3.08 -3.35
C ASN A 98 -16.69 -2.20 -4.21
N THR A 99 -17.06 -0.96 -4.52
CA THR A 99 -16.31 -0.11 -5.47
C THR A 99 -15.23 0.74 -4.79
N ARG A 100 -15.41 1.09 -3.51
CA ARG A 100 -14.48 1.95 -2.75
C ARG A 100 -13.74 1.15 -1.66
N ILE A 101 -13.16 0.01 -2.05
CA ILE A 101 -12.37 -0.82 -1.13
C ILE A 101 -10.89 -0.50 -1.28
N ASN A 102 -10.27 0.04 -0.23
CA ASN A 102 -8.82 0.10 -0.11
C ASN A 102 -8.29 -1.29 0.23
N ARG A 103 -7.48 -1.84 -0.66
CA ARG A 103 -6.85 -3.14 -0.43
C ARG A 103 -5.63 -2.97 0.46
N LEU A 104 -5.45 -3.90 1.38
CA LEU A 104 -4.31 -3.94 2.27
C LEU A 104 -3.02 -4.17 1.47
N SER A 105 -1.95 -3.44 1.82
CA SER A 105 -0.63 -3.67 1.21
C SER A 105 0.03 -4.92 1.78
N THR A 106 1.01 -5.49 1.07
CA THR A 106 1.72 -6.69 1.55
C THR A 106 2.46 -6.43 2.87
N ILE A 107 2.98 -5.21 3.06
CA ILE A 107 3.68 -4.81 4.29
C ILE A 107 2.69 -4.58 5.44
N GLN A 108 1.54 -3.97 5.18
CA GLN A 108 0.50 -3.82 6.18
C GLN A 108 -0.01 -5.19 6.67
N GLU A 109 -0.19 -6.16 5.75
CA GLU A 109 -0.50 -7.54 6.09
C GLU A 109 0.53 -8.16 7.04
N HIS A 110 1.82 -7.98 6.76
CA HIS A 110 2.90 -8.46 7.63
C HIS A 110 2.78 -7.91 9.05
N TYR A 111 2.61 -6.60 9.21
CA TYR A 111 2.46 -5.97 10.53
C TYR A 111 1.20 -6.43 11.27
N MET A 112 0.08 -6.60 10.56
CA MET A 112 -1.16 -7.12 11.14
C MET A 112 -0.99 -8.55 11.66
N ILE A 113 -0.35 -9.42 10.88
CA ILE A 113 -0.09 -10.81 11.26
C ILE A 113 0.85 -10.86 12.47
N ARG A 114 1.96 -10.11 12.45
CA ARG A 114 2.89 -10.04 13.58
C ARG A 114 2.20 -9.57 14.87
N ARG A 115 1.42 -8.50 14.79
CA ARG A 115 0.67 -7.97 15.93
C ARG A 115 -0.34 -8.97 16.48
N ALA A 116 -0.98 -9.78 15.62
CA ALA A 116 -1.89 -10.83 16.07
C ALA A 116 -1.14 -11.94 16.85
N ILE A 117 0.04 -12.33 16.39
CA ILE A 117 0.89 -13.33 17.06
C ILE A 117 1.40 -12.79 18.41
N GLU A 118 1.86 -11.54 18.44
CA GLU A 118 2.32 -10.86 19.67
C GLU A 118 1.21 -10.76 20.73
N ARG A 119 -0.07 -10.71 20.31
CA ARG A 119 -1.25 -10.76 21.18
C ARG A 119 -1.69 -12.17 21.59
N GLY A 120 -0.93 -13.20 21.23
CA GLY A 120 -1.15 -14.58 21.66
C GLY A 120 -1.95 -15.45 20.69
N VAL A 121 -2.24 -15.01 19.46
CA VAL A 121 -2.90 -15.86 18.46
C VAL A 121 -1.87 -16.83 17.85
N SER A 122 -2.14 -18.13 17.95
CA SER A 122 -1.29 -19.19 17.36
C SER A 122 -1.24 -19.10 15.82
N LYS A 123 -0.10 -19.47 15.22
CA LYS A 123 0.08 -19.46 13.76
C LYS A 123 -0.90 -20.38 13.04
N GLU A 124 -1.23 -21.53 13.64
CA GLU A 124 -2.15 -22.54 13.09
C GLU A 124 -3.58 -22.00 13.02
N ARG A 125 -3.99 -21.22 14.02
CA ARG A 125 -5.30 -20.56 14.03
C ARG A 125 -5.40 -19.49 12.95
N LEU A 126 -4.35 -18.67 12.77
CA LEU A 126 -4.30 -17.66 11.70
C LEU A 126 -4.34 -18.30 10.31
N ALA A 127 -3.56 -19.36 10.10
CA ALA A 127 -3.53 -20.13 8.87
C ALA A 127 -4.92 -20.69 8.50
N ARG A 128 -5.62 -21.28 9.49
CA ARG A 128 -6.99 -21.78 9.32
C ARG A 128 -7.98 -20.66 9.00
N ALA A 129 -8.01 -19.59 9.80
CA ALA A 129 -8.93 -18.47 9.61
C ALA A 129 -8.76 -17.78 8.24
N LEU A 130 -7.52 -17.66 7.76
CA LEU A 130 -7.22 -17.02 6.47
C LEU A 130 -7.29 -17.99 5.28
N SER A 131 -7.49 -19.30 5.52
CA SER A 131 -7.39 -20.36 4.50
C SER A 131 -6.05 -20.31 3.74
N VAL A 132 -4.94 -20.21 4.48
CA VAL A 132 -3.57 -20.12 3.94
C VAL A 132 -2.68 -21.19 4.57
N ASP A 133 -1.78 -21.77 3.78
CA ASP A 133 -0.83 -22.77 4.28
C ASP A 133 0.16 -22.18 5.28
N LEU A 134 0.61 -23.01 6.24
CA LEU A 134 1.59 -22.60 7.26
C LEU A 134 2.88 -22.04 6.66
N SER A 135 3.39 -22.64 5.59
CA SER A 135 4.60 -22.16 4.90
C SER A 135 4.42 -20.76 4.30
N HIS A 136 3.25 -20.48 3.73
CA HIS A 136 2.94 -19.17 3.18
C HIS A 136 2.71 -18.14 4.29
N MET A 137 2.14 -18.56 5.43
CA MET A 137 2.04 -17.72 6.63
C MET A 137 3.42 -17.36 7.17
N GLU A 138 4.36 -18.30 7.24
CA GLU A 138 5.73 -18.03 7.68
C GLU A 138 6.43 -17.01 6.78
N LYS A 139 6.30 -17.13 5.46
CA LYS A 139 6.84 -16.13 4.52
C LYS A 139 6.31 -14.72 4.78
N LYS A 140 5.02 -14.59 5.13
CA LYS A 140 4.43 -13.29 5.48
C LYS A 140 4.93 -12.78 6.84
N ILE A 141 5.16 -13.67 7.80
CA ILE A 141 5.69 -13.30 9.13
C ILE A 141 7.14 -12.81 9.02
N THR A 142 7.97 -13.43 8.18
CA THR A 142 9.39 -13.09 8.00
C THR A 142 9.64 -12.12 6.84
N LEU A 143 8.59 -11.44 6.34
CA LEU A 143 8.65 -10.65 5.10
C LEU A 143 9.73 -9.57 5.14
N LEU A 144 9.89 -8.89 6.27
CA LEU A 144 10.83 -7.79 6.45
C LEU A 144 12.17 -8.23 7.07
N ASP A 145 12.36 -9.53 7.29
CA ASP A 145 13.58 -10.03 7.93
C ASP A 145 14.78 -9.93 6.97
N GLY A 146 15.70 -9.02 7.29
CA GLY A 146 16.88 -8.74 6.46
C GLY A 146 16.64 -7.73 5.34
N ILE A 147 15.51 -7.00 5.39
CA ILE A 147 15.26 -5.82 4.54
C ILE A 147 15.53 -4.56 5.37
N CYS A 148 16.25 -3.59 4.82
CA CYS A 148 16.48 -2.32 5.48
C CYS A 148 15.18 -1.48 5.56
N PRO A 149 14.99 -0.66 6.60
CA PRO A 149 13.75 0.08 6.81
C PRO A 149 13.42 1.01 5.64
N GLU A 150 14.43 1.64 5.04
CA GLU A 150 14.24 2.55 3.90
C GLU A 150 13.69 1.81 2.67
N ALA A 151 14.18 0.60 2.40
CA ALA A 151 13.66 -0.22 1.30
C ALA A 151 12.24 -0.75 1.61
N ALA A 152 11.93 -1.01 2.89
CA ALA A 152 10.59 -1.40 3.30
C ALA A 152 9.60 -0.22 3.14
N ASP A 153 10.02 1.00 3.46
CA ASP A 153 9.18 2.21 3.33
C ASP A 153 8.81 2.49 1.88
N LEU A 154 9.74 2.29 0.93
CA LEU A 154 9.45 2.39 -0.51
C LEU A 154 8.37 1.41 -1.00
N LEU A 155 8.16 0.30 -0.28
CA LEU A 155 7.19 -0.74 -0.63
C LEU A 155 5.88 -0.66 0.18
N LYS A 156 5.75 0.32 1.08
CA LYS A 156 4.68 0.39 2.10
C LYS A 156 3.27 0.30 1.54
N ASP A 157 3.01 0.92 0.39
CA ASP A 157 1.68 1.01 -0.23
C ASP A 157 1.52 0.09 -1.46
N ARG A 158 2.44 -0.86 -1.66
CA ARG A 158 2.44 -1.75 -2.82
C ARG A 158 1.94 -3.15 -2.47
N GLN A 159 1.33 -3.80 -3.47
CA GLN A 159 0.97 -5.22 -3.41
C GLN A 159 1.96 -6.02 -4.25
N PHE A 160 2.62 -6.98 -3.62
CA PHE A 160 3.65 -7.82 -4.24
C PHE A 160 3.76 -9.19 -3.57
N SER A 161 4.41 -10.14 -4.27
CA SER A 161 4.65 -11.48 -3.74
C SER A 161 5.68 -11.47 -2.61
N ALA A 162 5.42 -12.20 -1.52
CA ALA A 162 6.36 -12.36 -0.43
C ALA A 162 7.71 -12.96 -0.87
N ASP A 163 7.74 -13.69 -2.00
CA ASP A 163 8.99 -14.28 -2.53
C ASP A 163 10.02 -13.24 -2.99
N ILE A 164 9.61 -11.98 -3.21
CA ILE A 164 10.53 -10.88 -3.54
C ILE A 164 11.49 -10.59 -2.37
N SER A 165 11.00 -10.69 -1.13
CA SER A 165 11.84 -10.48 0.08
C SER A 165 13.04 -11.43 0.11
N ARG A 166 12.85 -12.68 -0.34
CA ARG A 166 13.90 -13.71 -0.44
C ARG A 166 15.03 -13.31 -1.39
N VAL A 167 14.70 -12.53 -2.43
CA VAL A 167 15.66 -12.03 -3.40
C VAL A 167 16.37 -10.81 -2.86
N ILE A 168 15.62 -9.85 -2.32
CA ILE A 168 16.15 -8.58 -1.80
C ILE A 168 17.12 -8.81 -0.65
N ARG A 169 16.80 -9.72 0.28
CA ARG A 169 17.65 -10.02 1.46
C ARG A 169 19.04 -10.57 1.14
N LYS A 170 19.30 -10.95 -0.12
CA LYS A 170 20.64 -11.40 -0.58
C LYS A 170 21.58 -10.24 -0.93
N MET A 171 21.05 -9.02 -1.00
CA MET A 171 21.77 -7.80 -1.30
C MET A 171 22.03 -7.00 -0.01
N LYS A 172 23.12 -6.23 0.01
CA LYS A 172 23.44 -5.30 1.12
C LYS A 172 22.45 -4.12 1.14
N PRO A 173 22.25 -3.45 2.30
CA PRO A 173 21.25 -2.39 2.46
C PRO A 173 21.25 -1.32 1.37
N THR A 174 22.42 -0.79 1.01
CA THR A 174 22.55 0.22 -0.05
C THR A 174 21.97 -0.24 -1.39
N ARG A 175 22.22 -1.50 -1.75
CA ARG A 175 21.71 -2.10 -2.99
C ARG A 175 20.25 -2.50 -2.88
N GLN A 176 19.76 -2.85 -1.70
CA GLN A 176 18.33 -3.13 -1.48
C GLN A 176 17.49 -1.89 -1.81
N ILE A 177 17.89 -0.72 -1.32
CA ILE A 177 17.21 0.55 -1.58
C ILE A 177 17.19 0.83 -3.08
N GLU A 178 18.36 0.80 -3.73
CA GLU A 178 18.47 1.05 -5.17
C GLU A 178 17.63 0.08 -5.99
N CYS A 179 17.68 -1.23 -5.70
CA CYS A 179 16.87 -2.21 -6.40
C CYS A 179 15.38 -1.96 -6.22
N VAL A 180 14.92 -1.71 -5.00
CA VAL A 180 13.51 -1.43 -4.73
C VAL A 180 13.06 -0.16 -5.43
N GLU A 181 13.86 0.90 -5.39
CA GLU A 181 13.56 2.16 -6.06
C GLU A 181 13.44 1.97 -7.58
N LEU A 182 14.33 1.17 -8.19
CA LEU A 182 14.23 0.79 -9.60
C LEU A 182 12.95 0.01 -9.91
N MET A 183 12.58 -0.96 -9.06
CA MET A 183 11.34 -1.74 -9.23
C MET A 183 10.09 -0.86 -9.12
N VAL A 184 10.08 0.08 -8.17
CA VAL A 184 8.97 1.01 -7.95
C VAL A 184 8.88 2.03 -9.09
N SER A 185 10.01 2.56 -9.54
CA SER A 185 10.08 3.52 -10.66
C SER A 185 9.64 2.91 -11.99
N ALA A 186 9.96 1.63 -12.20
CA ALA A 186 9.51 0.86 -13.36
C ALA A 186 8.06 0.34 -13.25
N ASP A 187 7.37 0.60 -12.12
CA ASP A 187 6.06 0.03 -11.75
C ASP A 187 5.99 -1.51 -11.95
N ASN A 188 7.12 -2.19 -11.70
CA ASN A 188 7.28 -3.62 -11.94
C ASN A 188 7.84 -4.33 -10.70
N VAL A 189 6.97 -4.59 -9.73
CA VAL A 189 7.33 -5.28 -8.49
C VAL A 189 7.09 -6.80 -8.63
N THR A 190 7.89 -7.46 -9.47
CA THR A 190 7.79 -8.91 -9.76
C THR A 190 9.03 -9.68 -9.31
N VAL A 191 8.86 -10.97 -9.01
CA VAL A 191 9.96 -11.86 -8.59
C VAL A 191 11.02 -11.99 -9.68
N SER A 192 10.61 -12.16 -10.94
CA SER A 192 11.53 -12.26 -12.08
C SER A 192 12.39 -11.02 -12.25
N TYR A 193 11.81 -9.83 -12.06
CA TYR A 193 12.56 -8.58 -12.18
C TYR A 193 13.53 -8.41 -11.00
N ALA A 194 13.10 -8.73 -9.78
CA ALA A 194 14.00 -8.74 -8.62
C ALA A 194 15.17 -9.71 -8.82
N GLU A 195 14.91 -10.91 -9.35
CA GLU A 195 15.95 -11.90 -9.59
C GLU A 195 16.94 -11.44 -10.66
N ALA A 196 16.46 -10.77 -11.71
CA ALA A 196 17.33 -10.20 -12.74
C ALA A 196 18.22 -9.08 -12.16
N LEU A 197 17.67 -8.20 -11.32
CA LEU A 197 18.45 -7.20 -10.59
C LEU A 197 19.50 -7.83 -9.66
N LEU A 198 19.17 -8.97 -9.04
CA LEU A 198 20.12 -9.72 -8.21
C LEU A 198 21.27 -10.31 -9.05
N VAL A 199 21.00 -10.81 -10.26
CA VAL A 199 22.04 -11.32 -11.17
C VAL A 199 22.96 -10.21 -11.67
N ALA A 200 22.41 -9.02 -11.93
CA ALA A 200 23.17 -7.84 -12.33
C ALA A 200 23.99 -7.20 -11.19
N THR A 201 23.74 -7.59 -9.93
CA THR A 201 24.37 -6.98 -8.77
C THR A 201 25.85 -7.41 -8.62
N PRO A 202 26.78 -6.45 -8.43
CA PRO A 202 28.18 -6.74 -8.12
C PRO A 202 28.35 -7.60 -6.86
N VAL A 203 29.37 -8.46 -6.85
CA VAL A 203 29.61 -9.42 -5.74
C VAL A 203 29.83 -8.71 -4.41
N GLU A 204 30.45 -7.53 -4.44
CA GLU A 204 30.71 -6.69 -3.27
C GLU A 204 29.44 -6.20 -2.57
N LEU A 205 28.33 -6.12 -3.30
CA LEU A 205 27.02 -5.68 -2.82
C LEU A 205 26.11 -6.86 -2.47
N LEU A 206 26.60 -8.10 -2.55
CA LEU A 206 25.89 -9.30 -2.10
C LEU A 206 26.30 -9.66 -0.65
N VAL A 207 25.36 -10.21 0.11
CA VAL A 207 25.59 -10.64 1.50
C VAL A 207 26.50 -11.88 1.55
N ASP A 208 26.24 -12.88 0.70
CA ASP A 208 26.99 -14.15 0.69
C ASP A 208 28.23 -14.12 -0.22
N GLY A 209 28.47 -13.02 -0.95
CA GLY A 209 29.58 -12.90 -1.90
C GLY A 209 29.57 -13.93 -3.04
N LYS A 210 28.44 -14.60 -3.29
CA LYS A 210 28.27 -15.59 -4.38
C LYS A 210 27.20 -15.13 -5.35
N LYS A 211 27.55 -15.07 -6.64
CA LYS A 211 26.57 -14.78 -7.69
C LYS A 211 25.55 -15.93 -7.76
N PRO A 212 24.24 -15.61 -7.88
CA PRO A 212 23.24 -16.63 -8.16
C PRO A 212 23.55 -17.32 -9.50
N GLN A 213 23.24 -18.61 -9.62
CA GLN A 213 23.23 -19.27 -10.93
C GLN A 213 22.23 -18.57 -11.86
N LYS A 214 22.57 -18.47 -13.15
CA LYS A 214 21.77 -17.78 -14.17
C LYS A 214 20.32 -18.26 -14.14
N LEU A 215 19.39 -17.32 -14.22
CA LEU A 215 17.96 -17.58 -14.27
C LEU A 215 17.61 -18.46 -15.49
N GLN A 216 16.90 -19.57 -15.25
CA GLN A 216 16.22 -20.30 -16.31
C GLN A 216 14.99 -19.48 -16.72
N GLY A 217 15.01 -18.89 -17.92
CA GLY A 217 13.82 -18.27 -18.53
C GLY A 217 13.94 -16.79 -18.92
N VAL A 218 15.05 -16.10 -18.60
CA VAL A 218 15.30 -14.73 -19.08
C VAL A 218 16.16 -14.79 -20.35
N THR A 219 15.66 -14.27 -21.47
CA THR A 219 16.45 -14.23 -22.71
C THR A 219 17.61 -13.25 -22.57
N GLN A 220 18.71 -13.55 -23.25
CA GLN A 220 19.94 -12.74 -23.18
C GLN A 220 19.70 -11.27 -23.62
N GLU A 221 18.76 -11.05 -24.52
CA GLU A 221 18.30 -9.72 -24.95
C GLU A 221 17.57 -8.94 -23.86
N GLN A 222 16.74 -9.61 -23.06
CA GLN A 222 16.06 -8.98 -21.91
C GLN A 222 17.07 -8.57 -20.83
N MET A 223 18.11 -9.38 -20.61
CA MET A 223 19.18 -9.00 -19.69
C MET A 223 19.97 -7.78 -20.18
N VAL A 224 20.34 -7.74 -21.46
CA VAL A 224 21.09 -6.60 -22.03
C VAL A 224 20.24 -5.32 -22.03
N LYS A 225 18.94 -5.42 -22.33
CA LYS A 225 18.03 -4.27 -22.25
C LYS A 225 17.92 -3.75 -20.81
N MET A 226 17.82 -4.66 -19.85
CA MET A 226 17.77 -4.31 -18.43
C MET A 226 19.08 -3.71 -17.92
N GLU A 227 20.24 -4.26 -18.30
CA GLU A 227 21.56 -3.68 -17.99
C GLU A 227 21.69 -2.26 -18.53
N ARG A 228 21.19 -1.99 -19.74
CA ARG A 228 21.17 -0.64 -20.32
C ARG A 228 20.25 0.31 -19.56
N GLU A 229 19.05 -0.13 -19.21
CA GLU A 229 18.12 0.68 -18.41
C GLU A 229 18.71 0.96 -17.01
N MET A 230 19.36 -0.02 -16.39
CA MET A 230 20.06 0.13 -15.11
C MET A 230 21.23 1.12 -15.20
N ALA A 231 22.09 0.98 -16.21
CA ALA A 231 23.23 1.86 -16.40
C ALA A 231 22.79 3.31 -16.67
N ASN A 232 21.69 3.50 -17.41
CA ASN A 232 21.13 4.81 -17.66
C ASN A 232 20.57 5.44 -16.38
N LEU A 233 19.81 4.68 -15.56
CA LEU A 233 19.27 5.19 -14.31
C LEU A 233 20.38 5.51 -13.30
N GLN A 234 21.34 4.60 -13.11
CA GLN A 234 22.53 4.86 -12.28
C GLN A 234 23.32 6.10 -12.77
N GLY A 235 23.44 6.29 -14.08
CA GLY A 235 24.04 7.48 -14.67
C GLY A 235 23.28 8.77 -14.30
N GLN A 236 21.95 8.74 -14.33
CA GLN A 236 21.12 9.87 -13.93
C GLN A 236 21.25 10.18 -12.43
N TYR A 237 21.24 9.16 -11.56
CA TYR A 237 21.47 9.36 -10.12
C TYR A 237 22.83 9.96 -9.84
N LYS A 238 23.88 9.45 -10.48
CA LYS A 238 25.24 9.98 -10.30
C LYS A 238 25.38 11.42 -10.80
N MET A 239 24.67 11.77 -11.88
CA MET A 239 24.61 13.15 -12.38
C MET A 239 23.90 14.06 -11.38
N ILE A 240 22.75 13.64 -10.84
CA ILE A 240 22.01 14.38 -9.81
C ILE A 240 22.86 14.54 -8.54
N GLU A 241 23.54 13.48 -8.09
CA GLU A 241 24.41 13.51 -6.91
C GLU A 241 25.60 14.45 -7.10
N GLN A 242 26.16 14.51 -8.31
CA GLN A 242 27.25 15.43 -8.66
C GLN A 242 26.81 16.90 -8.69
N THR A 243 25.61 17.19 -9.21
CA THR A 243 25.10 18.57 -9.26
C THR A 243 24.44 18.99 -7.95
N TYR A 244 23.93 18.06 -7.14
CA TYR A 244 23.22 18.34 -5.88
C TYR A 244 24.04 19.22 -4.94
N GLY A 245 25.31 18.88 -4.71
CA GLY A 245 26.19 19.67 -3.85
C GLY A 245 26.43 21.09 -4.38
N GLN A 246 26.58 21.23 -5.70
CA GLN A 246 26.80 22.53 -6.35
C GLN A 246 25.53 23.38 -6.38
N ASP A 247 24.37 22.76 -6.63
CA ASP A 247 23.07 23.43 -6.66
C ASP A 247 22.66 23.91 -5.27
N VAL A 248 22.88 23.09 -4.24
CA VAL A 248 22.67 23.49 -2.83
C VAL A 248 23.58 24.66 -2.45
N LEU A 249 24.86 24.60 -2.83
CA LEU A 249 25.80 25.71 -2.57
C LEU A 249 25.36 26.99 -3.29
N ASN A 250 25.01 26.91 -4.58
CA ASN A 250 24.53 28.04 -5.36
C ASN A 250 23.26 28.65 -4.77
N LEU A 251 22.35 27.83 -4.28
CA LEU A 251 21.10 28.26 -3.65
C LEU A 251 21.35 28.95 -2.29
N VAL A 252 22.28 28.44 -1.48
CA VAL A 252 22.71 29.09 -0.22
C VAL A 252 23.40 30.44 -0.50
N LEU A 253 24.26 30.51 -1.54
CA LEU A 253 24.92 31.75 -1.95
C LEU A 253 23.91 32.78 -2.49
N ALA A 254 22.99 32.36 -3.35
CA ALA A 254 21.93 33.21 -3.90
C ALA A 254 21.04 33.77 -2.78
N ARG A 255 20.63 32.93 -1.82
CA ARG A 255 19.91 33.36 -0.63
C ARG A 255 20.70 34.39 0.18
N GLY A 256 21.98 34.11 0.47
CA GLY A 256 22.84 35.03 1.22
C GLY A 256 23.00 36.39 0.53
N TYR A 257 23.04 36.40 -0.80
CA TYR A 257 23.04 37.62 -1.59
C TYR A 257 21.69 38.36 -1.51
N LEU A 258 20.56 37.66 -1.64
CA LEU A 258 19.23 38.27 -1.54
C LEU A 258 18.98 38.90 -0.16
N VAL A 259 19.44 38.26 0.92
CA VAL A 259 19.38 38.83 2.28
C VAL A 259 20.13 40.17 2.34
N LYS A 260 21.40 40.19 1.91
CA LYS A 260 22.20 41.42 1.88
C LYS A 260 21.60 42.51 0.97
N LEU A 261 20.99 42.09 -0.13
CA LEU A 261 20.36 43.00 -1.10
C LEU A 261 19.10 43.66 -0.51
N LEU A 262 18.29 42.92 0.25
CA LEU A 262 17.09 43.44 0.91
C LEU A 262 17.38 44.19 2.22
N GLU A 263 18.49 43.92 2.89
CA GLU A 263 18.96 44.73 4.04
C GLU A 263 19.31 46.18 3.62
N ASN A 264 19.68 46.38 2.36
CA ASN A 264 19.94 47.71 1.83
C ASN A 264 18.63 48.49 1.62
N LYS A 265 18.37 49.44 2.52
CA LYS A 265 17.14 50.25 2.56
C LYS A 265 16.83 50.99 1.24
N THR A 266 17.84 51.39 0.47
CA THR A 266 17.62 52.10 -0.81
C THR A 266 17.09 51.14 -1.88
N ILE A 267 17.65 49.94 -1.95
CA ILE A 267 17.27 48.89 -2.89
C ILE A 267 15.89 48.32 -2.54
N ALA A 268 15.65 48.02 -1.27
CA ALA A 268 14.34 47.55 -0.80
C ALA A 268 13.23 48.56 -1.09
N LYS A 269 13.50 49.86 -0.90
CA LYS A 269 12.53 50.93 -1.23
C LYS A 269 12.28 51.04 -2.73
N HIS A 270 13.32 50.90 -3.55
CA HIS A 270 13.19 50.91 -5.01
C HIS A 270 12.37 49.71 -5.53
N LEU A 271 12.66 48.50 -5.04
CA LEU A 271 11.92 47.29 -5.38
C LEU A 271 10.46 47.39 -4.94
N LYS A 272 10.20 47.88 -3.72
CA LYS A 272 8.82 48.07 -3.22
C LYS A 272 8.00 49.04 -4.06
N GLN A 273 8.62 50.07 -4.63
CA GLN A 273 7.94 51.09 -5.42
C GLN A 273 7.72 50.70 -6.88
N ARG A 274 8.62 49.90 -7.47
CA ARG A 274 8.64 49.66 -8.92
C ARG A 274 8.44 48.20 -9.32
N TYR A 275 8.73 47.25 -8.44
CA TYR A 275 8.64 45.82 -8.67
C TYR A 275 8.17 45.06 -7.41
N PRO A 276 6.93 45.30 -6.93
CA PRO A 276 6.43 44.69 -5.70
C PRO A 276 6.33 43.16 -5.79
N GLU A 277 5.96 42.60 -6.95
CA GLU A 277 5.88 41.15 -7.17
C GLU A 277 7.26 40.47 -7.02
N VAL A 278 8.32 41.11 -7.50
CA VAL A 278 9.69 40.58 -7.40
C VAL A 278 10.18 40.61 -5.95
N LEU A 279 9.80 41.64 -5.19
CA LEU A 279 10.12 41.74 -3.78
C LEU A 279 9.44 40.64 -2.96
N GLU A 280 8.18 40.33 -3.25
CA GLU A 280 7.45 39.23 -2.63
C GLU A 280 8.13 37.88 -2.92
N GLN A 281 8.54 37.63 -4.17
CA GLN A 281 9.27 36.42 -4.53
C GLN A 281 10.65 36.32 -3.83
N PHE A 282 11.39 37.42 -3.71
CA PHE A 282 12.66 37.42 -2.98
C PHE A 282 12.48 37.16 -1.49
N GLN A 283 11.43 37.68 -0.87
CA GLN A 283 11.07 37.38 0.52
C GLN A 283 10.70 35.90 0.68
N ASN A 284 9.85 35.37 -0.20
CA ASN A 284 9.48 33.95 -0.21
C ASN A 284 10.70 33.03 -0.32
N ILE A 285 11.66 33.35 -1.20
CA ILE A 285 12.89 32.57 -1.37
C ILE A 285 13.75 32.58 -0.10
N ILE A 286 13.85 33.72 0.60
CA ILE A 286 14.62 33.84 1.86
C ILE A 286 13.99 33.01 2.99
N GLU A 287 12.66 32.94 3.04
CA GLU A 287 11.87 32.20 4.03
C GLU A 287 11.86 30.69 3.78
N THR A 288 11.70 30.25 2.52
CA THR A 288 11.63 28.83 2.14
C THR A 288 12.96 28.08 2.23
N THR A 289 14.09 28.79 2.20
CA THR A 289 15.44 28.16 2.19
C THR A 289 16.01 27.89 3.59
N THR A 290 15.16 27.74 4.60
CA THR A 290 15.54 27.08 5.86
C THR A 290 15.75 25.59 5.57
N LEU A 291 17.01 25.20 5.38
CA LEU A 291 17.46 23.82 5.11
C LEU A 291 17.18 22.82 6.26
N ASP A 292 16.44 23.20 7.29
CA ASP A 292 15.90 22.27 8.30
C ASP A 292 14.60 21.57 7.82
N GLY A 293 13.98 22.02 6.72
CA GLY A 293 12.76 21.42 6.18
C GLY A 293 12.96 20.17 5.33
N ALA A 294 14.15 19.95 4.76
CA ALA A 294 14.43 18.78 3.93
C ALA A 294 14.61 17.48 4.74
N GLY A 295 14.86 17.59 6.05
CA GLY A 295 14.82 16.47 7.00
C GLY A 295 13.44 16.25 7.66
N GLN A 296 12.48 17.16 7.50
CA GLN A 296 11.18 17.12 8.19
C GLN A 296 9.99 16.77 7.29
N LEU A 297 10.17 16.70 5.97
CA LEU A 297 9.16 16.14 5.06
C LEU A 297 8.96 14.61 5.23
N SER A 298 9.74 13.96 6.10
CA SER A 298 9.49 12.59 6.57
C SER A 298 8.65 12.52 7.87
N GLN A 299 8.25 13.64 8.49
CA GLN A 299 7.49 13.63 9.75
C GLN A 299 6.22 14.50 9.76
N ALA A 300 5.90 15.22 8.70
CA ALA A 300 4.64 15.98 8.60
C ALA A 300 3.62 15.29 7.67
N SER A 301 3.25 14.06 8.03
CA SER A 301 2.05 13.37 7.57
C SER A 301 1.61 12.40 8.68
N GLY A 302 1.41 12.96 9.87
CA GLY A 302 0.72 12.31 10.98
C GLY A 302 -0.76 12.64 10.95
#